data_AF-A0A9X3AK89-F1
#
_entry.id   AF-A0A9X3AK89-F1
#
_cell.length_a   1.000
_cell.length_b   1.000
_cell.length_c   1.000
_cell.angle_alpha   90.00
_cell.angle_beta   90.00
_cell.angle_gamma   90.00
#
_symmetry.space_group_name_H-M   'P 1'
#
loop_
_entity.id
_entity.type
_entity.pdbx_description
1 polymer ?
#
loop_
_entity_poly.entity_id
_entity_poly.type
_entity_poly.pdbx_seq_one_letter_code
_entity_poly.pdbx_strand_id
1 'polypeptide(L)'
;MDHDTSRSDPVDMDLSHEHVRRRMLTEGPVGEWNTLPGTHTALMYDFVRFAPDGTGETYRDSLLGGETFEHFTWSVVAPGHLVCVVVEDSEEEAEPENVGFRFEEQNSDVGTFWVMRDPDWDGFWNFVQAVVPRRSR
;
A
#
# COMPACT_ATOMS: atom_id res chain seq x y z
N MET A 1 17.58 -28.56 -28.41
CA MET A 1 17.91 -27.13 -28.26
C MET A 1 16.74 -26.52 -27.55
N ASP A 2 16.86 -26.51 -26.24
CA ASP A 2 15.85 -26.07 -25.30
C ASP A 2 15.73 -24.55 -25.37
N HIS A 3 14.53 -24.06 -25.70
CA HIS A 3 14.20 -22.66 -25.53
C HIS A 3 13.79 -22.45 -24.08
N ASP A 4 14.75 -21.90 -23.34
CA ASP A 4 14.64 -21.42 -21.97
C ASP A 4 13.41 -20.51 -21.79
N THR A 5 12.42 -21.05 -21.08
CA THR A 5 11.26 -20.34 -20.57
C THR A 5 11.69 -19.43 -19.43
N SER A 6 12.17 -18.23 -19.73
CA SER A 6 12.18 -17.14 -18.75
C SER A 6 10.77 -16.53 -18.69
N ARG A 7 9.84 -17.33 -18.17
CA ARG A 7 8.55 -16.86 -17.69
C ARG A 7 8.89 -16.14 -16.39
N SER A 8 8.89 -14.81 -16.40
CA SER A 8 8.95 -14.05 -15.17
C SER A 8 7.76 -14.49 -14.35
N ASP A 9 7.99 -15.34 -13.35
CA ASP A 9 6.94 -15.70 -12.40
C ASP A 9 6.38 -14.38 -11.84
N PRO A 10 5.05 -14.21 -11.79
CA PRO A 10 4.50 -13.12 -11.01
C PRO A 10 5.11 -13.27 -9.62
N VAL A 11 5.82 -12.24 -9.16
CA VAL A 11 6.40 -12.22 -7.82
C VAL A 11 5.29 -12.67 -6.89
N ASP A 12 5.47 -13.83 -6.25
CA ASP A 12 4.48 -14.39 -5.36
C ASP A 12 4.31 -13.41 -4.21
N MET A 13 3.18 -12.71 -4.21
CA MET A 13 2.85 -11.61 -3.29
C MET A 13 1.77 -12.08 -2.33
N ASP A 14 1.91 -13.32 -1.87
CA ASP A 14 1.08 -13.88 -0.82
C ASP A 14 1.59 -13.41 0.55
N LEU A 15 0.82 -12.52 1.19
CA LEU A 15 1.08 -12.04 2.54
C LEU A 15 1.00 -13.14 3.61
N SER A 16 0.48 -14.34 3.31
CA SER A 16 0.55 -15.49 4.20
C SER A 16 1.99 -15.96 4.42
N HIS A 17 2.88 -15.67 3.47
CA HIS A 17 4.30 -15.99 3.55
C HIS A 17 5.09 -14.95 4.35
N GLU A 18 5.78 -15.40 5.39
CA GLU A 18 6.55 -14.50 6.27
C GLU A 18 7.64 -13.71 5.54
N HIS A 19 8.31 -14.32 4.56
CA HIS A 19 9.37 -13.67 3.80
C HIS A 19 8.84 -12.50 2.96
N VAL A 20 7.62 -12.59 2.43
CA VAL A 20 6.96 -11.50 1.70
C VAL A 20 6.67 -10.33 2.65
N ARG A 21 6.09 -10.62 3.82
CA ARG A 21 5.81 -9.61 4.86
C ARG A 21 7.08 -8.90 5.31
N ARG A 22 8.14 -9.66 5.62
CA ARG A 22 9.44 -9.08 6.02
C ARG A 22 10.03 -8.20 4.92
N ARG A 23 9.98 -8.65 3.67
CA ARG A 23 10.45 -7.85 2.53
C ARG A 23 9.68 -6.53 2.41
N MET A 24 8.35 -6.58 2.48
CA MET A 24 7.54 -5.36 2.40
C MET A 24 7.78 -4.40 3.56
N LEU A 25 8.04 -4.90 4.77
CA LEU A 25 8.43 -4.03 5.89
C LEU A 25 9.74 -3.29 5.59
N THR A 26 10.70 -3.93 4.93
CA THR A 26 12.02 -3.35 4.66
C THR A 26 12.12 -2.55 3.37
N GLU A 27 11.35 -2.91 2.34
CA GLU A 27 11.43 -2.33 0.99
C GLU A 27 10.22 -1.42 0.68
N GLY A 28 9.16 -1.51 1.48
CA GLY A 28 7.94 -0.73 1.34
C GLY A 28 6.75 -1.58 0.86
N PRO A 29 5.52 -1.10 1.08
CA PRO A 29 4.30 -1.82 0.75
C PRO A 29 3.92 -1.67 -0.73
N VAL A 30 4.85 -1.96 -1.64
CA VAL A 30 4.62 -1.80 -3.10
C VAL A 30 3.41 -2.60 -3.54
N GLY A 31 2.47 -1.92 -4.19
CA GLY A 31 1.20 -2.49 -4.65
C GLY A 31 0.01 -1.58 -4.38
N GLU A 32 -1.16 -2.11 -4.70
CA GLU A 32 -2.46 -1.49 -4.50
C GLU A 32 -3.12 -2.03 -3.24
N TRP A 33 -3.63 -1.12 -2.44
CA TRP A 33 -4.30 -1.40 -1.18
C TRP A 33 -5.63 -0.66 -1.12
N ASN A 34 -6.64 -1.26 -0.50
CA ASN A 34 -7.92 -0.60 -0.26
C ASN A 34 -8.45 -0.86 1.14
N THR A 35 -9.26 0.04 1.67
CA THR A 35 -9.95 -0.23 2.93
C THR A 35 -10.96 -1.35 2.76
N LEU A 36 -11.06 -2.19 3.78
CA LEU A 36 -12.12 -3.18 3.84
C LEU A 36 -13.45 -2.49 4.15
N PRO A 37 -14.53 -2.79 3.39
CA PRO A 37 -15.86 -2.33 3.74
C PRO A 37 -16.19 -2.68 5.21
N GLY A 38 -16.55 -1.66 6.00
CA GLY A 38 -16.94 -1.82 7.40
C GLY A 38 -15.80 -1.79 8.42
N THR A 39 -14.55 -1.55 8.03
CA THR A 39 -13.40 -1.53 8.97
C THR A 39 -12.96 -0.15 9.43
N HIS A 40 -13.28 0.91 8.68
CA HIS A 40 -12.92 2.29 9.04
C HIS A 40 -14.18 3.04 9.48
N THR A 41 -14.95 3.58 8.56
CA THR A 41 -16.34 3.96 8.80
C THR A 41 -17.09 3.39 7.62
N ALA A 42 -18.28 2.82 7.81
CA ALA A 42 -19.00 2.12 6.72
C ALA A 42 -19.28 2.99 5.47
N LEU A 43 -18.95 4.28 5.52
CA LEU A 43 -19.21 5.32 4.52
C LEU A 43 -17.93 5.85 3.86
N MET A 44 -16.77 5.23 4.10
CA MET A 44 -15.47 5.67 3.56
C MET A 44 -14.74 4.53 2.87
N TYR A 45 -14.34 4.78 1.63
CA TYR A 45 -13.50 3.93 0.81
C TYR A 45 -12.19 4.67 0.55
N ASP A 46 -11.08 4.12 1.03
CA ASP A 46 -9.74 4.61 0.70
C ASP A 46 -9.04 3.56 -0.17
N PHE A 47 -8.40 4.03 -1.22
CA PHE A 47 -7.49 3.27 -2.06
C PHE A 47 -6.13 3.96 -2.01
N VAL A 48 -5.06 3.20 -1.87
CA VAL A 48 -3.69 3.71 -1.93
C VAL A 48 -2.84 2.79 -2.78
N ARG A 49 -2.01 3.37 -3.63
CA ARG A 49 -1.04 2.65 -4.45
C ARG A 49 0.36 3.16 -4.17
N PHE A 50 1.27 2.25 -3.85
CA PHE A 50 2.70 2.51 -3.72
C PHE A 50 3.43 1.94 -4.93
N ALA A 51 3.96 2.82 -5.79
CA ALA A 51 4.78 2.43 -6.92
C ALA A 51 6.25 2.26 -6.51
N PRO A 52 6.98 1.30 -7.12
CA PRO A 52 8.34 0.94 -6.72
C PRO A 52 9.41 2.00 -7.03
N ASP A 53 9.06 3.07 -7.72
CA ASP A 53 9.93 4.22 -7.96
C ASP A 53 9.87 5.26 -6.84
N GLY A 54 9.12 4.97 -5.76
CA GLY A 54 8.93 5.90 -4.64
C GLY A 54 7.81 6.90 -4.87
N THR A 55 6.97 6.72 -5.90
CA THR A 55 5.73 7.51 -6.08
C THR A 55 4.52 6.75 -5.56
N GLY A 56 3.46 7.47 -5.23
CA GLY A 56 2.20 6.88 -4.84
C GLY A 56 1.02 7.78 -5.15
N GLU A 57 -0.17 7.19 -5.05
CA GLU A 57 -1.44 7.89 -5.20
C GLU A 57 -2.42 7.37 -4.16
N THR A 58 -3.26 8.26 -3.66
CA THR A 58 -4.39 7.93 -2.80
C THR A 58 -5.67 8.45 -3.43
N TYR A 59 -6.72 7.66 -3.30
CA TYR A 59 -8.08 8.04 -3.65
C TYR A 59 -8.95 7.76 -2.43
N ARG A 60 -9.67 8.77 -1.98
CA ARG A 60 -10.62 8.69 -0.89
C ARG A 60 -12.00 9.07 -1.40
N ASP A 61 -12.96 8.19 -1.21
CA ASP A 61 -14.38 8.47 -1.42
C ASP A 61 -15.11 8.37 -0.08
N SER A 62 -15.70 9.50 0.35
CA SER A 62 -16.52 9.60 1.54
C SER A 62 -17.88 10.18 1.19
N LEU A 63 -18.95 9.51 1.61
CA LEU A 63 -20.32 10.01 1.40
C LEU A 63 -20.60 11.39 2.02
N LEU A 64 -19.79 11.80 3.01
CA LEU A 64 -19.90 13.11 3.66
C LEU A 64 -18.87 14.13 3.17
N GLY A 65 -17.75 13.67 2.63
CA GLY A 65 -16.60 14.50 2.23
C GLY A 65 -16.40 14.66 0.73
N GLY A 66 -17.10 13.85 -0.08
CA GLY A 66 -16.85 13.75 -1.51
C GLY A 66 -15.61 12.91 -1.84
N GLU A 67 -15.16 13.04 -3.07
CA GLU A 67 -13.98 12.35 -3.60
C GLU A 67 -12.74 13.23 -3.48
N THR A 68 -11.63 12.66 -3.04
CA THR A 68 -10.32 13.31 -2.97
C THR A 68 -9.28 12.41 -3.64
N PHE A 69 -8.38 13.01 -4.40
CA PHE A 69 -7.29 12.32 -5.07
C PHE A 69 -6.00 13.09 -4.87
N GLU A 70 -4.95 12.41 -4.41
CA GLU A 70 -3.66 13.03 -4.10
C GLU A 70 -2.53 12.14 -4.63
N HIS A 71 -1.46 12.78 -5.08
CA HIS A 71 -0.19 12.12 -5.36
C HIS A 71 0.77 12.36 -4.21
N PHE A 72 1.67 11.42 -3.97
CA PHE A 72 2.72 11.58 -2.98
C PHE A 72 4.01 10.89 -3.42
N THR A 73 5.11 11.27 -2.80
CA THR A 73 6.36 10.49 -2.82
C THR A 73 6.52 9.77 -1.50
N TRP A 74 7.21 8.64 -1.51
CA TRP A 74 7.43 7.83 -0.32
C TRP A 74 8.80 7.17 -0.31
N SER A 75 9.30 6.89 0.89
CA SER A 75 10.51 6.09 1.10
C SER A 75 10.47 5.36 2.44
N VAL A 76 11.14 4.22 2.53
CA VAL A 76 11.31 3.50 3.80
C VAL A 76 12.45 4.12 4.59
N VAL A 77 12.16 4.56 5.82
CA VAL A 77 13.17 5.10 6.76
C VAL A 77 13.60 4.09 7.82
N ALA A 78 12.73 3.15 8.14
CA ALA A 78 13.01 1.99 8.99
C ALA A 78 12.01 0.87 8.65
N PRO A 79 12.28 -0.40 9.01
CA PRO A 79 11.33 -1.48 8.77
C PRO A 79 9.95 -1.17 9.34
N GLY A 80 8.91 -1.15 8.50
CA GLY A 80 7.54 -0.80 8.89
C GLY A 80 7.30 0.71 9.09
N HIS A 81 8.20 1.58 8.64
CA HIS A 81 8.05 3.03 8.73
C HIS A 81 8.39 3.70 7.40
N LEU A 82 7.43 4.48 6.91
CA LEU A 82 7.54 5.29 5.71
C LEU A 82 7.66 6.77 6.08
N VAL A 83 8.33 7.52 5.23
CA VAL A 83 8.10 8.96 5.09
C VAL A 83 7.33 9.17 3.80
N CYS A 84 6.21 9.87 3.87
CA CYS A 84 5.36 10.25 2.75
C CYS A 84 5.33 11.78 2.61
N VAL A 85 5.37 12.29 1.39
CA VAL A 85 5.26 13.73 1.10
C VAL A 85 4.24 13.92 0.00
N VAL A 86 3.12 14.58 0.31
CA VAL A 86 2.08 14.91 -0.68
C VAL A 86 2.68 15.88 -1.71
N VAL A 87 2.44 15.62 -2.98
CA VAL A 87 2.86 16.49 -4.08
C VAL A 87 1.72 17.46 -4.34
N GLU A 88 1.83 18.67 -3.80
CA GLU A 88 0.90 19.75 -4.06
C GLU A 88 1.34 20.56 -5.29
N ASP A 89 0.36 21.09 -6.04
CA ASP A 89 0.60 22.06 -7.11
C ASP A 89 0.90 23.48 -6.57
N SER A 90 0.94 23.65 -5.24
CA SER A 90 1.11 24.93 -4.54
C SER A 90 2.61 25.25 -4.31
N GLU A 91 2.93 26.52 -4.10
CA GLU A 91 4.31 26.96 -3.75
C GLU A 91 4.68 26.65 -2.29
N GLU A 92 3.77 26.07 -1.49
CA GLU A 92 4.07 25.62 -0.13
C GLU A 92 4.73 24.24 -0.16
N GLU A 93 5.87 24.12 0.52
CA GLU A 93 6.53 22.82 0.72
C GLU A 93 5.65 21.96 1.63
N ALA A 94 5.10 20.87 1.09
CA ALA A 94 4.35 19.91 1.88
C ALA A 94 5.22 19.32 3.00
N GLU A 95 4.67 19.24 4.21
CA GLU A 95 5.38 18.66 5.34
C GLU A 95 5.47 17.13 5.19
N PRO A 96 6.64 16.52 5.46
CA PRO A 96 6.78 15.07 5.41
C PRO A 96 6.03 14.41 6.56
N GLU A 97 5.17 13.47 6.23
CA GLU A 97 4.43 12.65 7.18
C GLU A 97 5.16 11.34 7.45
N ASN A 98 5.26 10.95 8.73
CA ASN A 98 5.79 9.65 9.11
C ASN A 98 4.62 8.68 9.28
N VAL A 99 4.61 7.62 8.48
CA VAL A 99 3.54 6.64 8.45
C VAL A 99 4.08 5.29 8.92
N GLY A 100 3.56 4.81 10.04
CA GLY A 100 3.83 3.45 10.49
C GLY A 100 2.99 2.44 9.71
N PHE A 101 3.52 1.24 9.48
CA PHE A 101 2.70 0.14 8.98
C PHE A 101 3.18 -1.21 9.50
N ARG A 102 2.23 -2.11 9.74
CA ARG A 102 2.47 -3.51 10.08
C ARG A 102 1.47 -4.41 9.40
N PHE A 103 1.82 -5.69 9.29
CA PHE A 103 0.92 -6.71 8.80
C PHE A 103 0.25 -7.42 9.96
N GLU A 104 -1.08 -7.52 9.92
CA GLU A 104 -1.88 -8.23 10.91
C GLU A 104 -2.74 -9.29 10.23
N GLU A 105 -2.94 -10.41 10.91
CA GLU A 105 -3.90 -11.42 10.49
C GLU A 105 -5.29 -11.01 10.99
N GLN A 106 -6.27 -11.03 10.09
CA GLN A 106 -7.67 -10.74 10.36
C GLN A 106 -8.52 -11.98 10.10
N ASN A 107 -9.51 -12.18 10.96
CA ASN A 107 -10.46 -13.27 10.86
C ASN A 107 -11.84 -12.68 10.59
N SER A 108 -12.51 -13.19 9.55
CA SER A 108 -13.89 -12.83 9.23
C SER A 108 -14.70 -14.05 8.81
N ASP A 109 -16.00 -13.83 8.53
CA ASP A 109 -16.89 -14.88 8.04
C ASP A 109 -16.46 -15.46 6.68
N VAL A 110 -15.62 -14.74 5.92
CA VAL A 110 -15.08 -15.22 4.62
C VAL A 110 -13.71 -15.91 4.75
N GLY A 111 -13.16 -15.98 5.96
CA GLY A 111 -11.91 -16.67 6.25
C GLY A 111 -10.86 -15.78 6.94
N THR A 112 -9.63 -16.28 6.93
CA THR A 112 -8.47 -15.62 7.53
C THR A 112 -7.59 -15.03 6.44
N PHE A 113 -7.21 -13.76 6.57
CA PHE A 113 -6.38 -13.05 5.59
C PHE A 113 -5.50 -12.01 6.28
N TRP A 114 -4.45 -11.56 5.60
CA TRP A 114 -3.52 -10.54 6.12
C TRP A 114 -3.88 -9.15 5.60
N VAL A 115 -3.74 -8.15 6.46
CA VAL A 115 -4.00 -6.74 6.17
C VAL A 115 -2.80 -5.89 6.55
N MET A 116 -2.64 -4.75 5.90
CA MET A 116 -1.78 -3.67 6.37
C MET A 116 -2.54 -2.79 7.36
N ARG A 117 -1.88 -2.35 8.42
CA ARG A 117 -2.43 -1.45 9.43
C ARG A 117 -1.41 -0.38 9.80
N ASP A 118 -1.88 0.85 9.89
CA ASP A 118 -1.16 1.95 10.52
C ASP A 118 -1.48 1.89 12.02
N PRO A 119 -0.46 1.77 12.90
CA PRO A 119 -0.70 1.68 14.34
C PRO A 119 -1.32 2.95 14.95
N ASP A 120 -1.17 4.09 14.31
CA ASP A 120 -1.63 5.39 14.81
C ASP A 120 -3.01 5.80 14.25
N TRP A 121 -3.56 5.02 13.31
CA TRP A 121 -4.87 5.24 12.69
C TRP A 121 -5.83 4.05 12.88
N ASP A 122 -7.11 4.37 13.01
CA ASP A 122 -8.19 3.36 13.10
C ASP A 122 -8.59 2.89 11.71
N GLY A 123 -7.95 1.83 11.19
CA GLY A 123 -8.31 1.24 9.91
C GLY A 123 -7.39 0.10 9.46
N PHE A 124 -7.84 -0.66 8.46
CA PHE A 124 -7.04 -1.72 7.83
C PHE A 124 -7.13 -1.61 6.32
N TRP A 125 -6.02 -1.88 5.63
CA TRP A 125 -5.97 -1.95 4.18
C TRP A 125 -5.69 -3.38 3.71
N ASN A 126 -6.52 -3.86 2.80
CA ASN A 126 -6.35 -5.12 2.11
C ASN A 126 -5.47 -4.95 0.88
N PHE A 127 -4.65 -5.96 0.61
CA PHE A 127 -3.88 -6.02 -0.61
C PHE A 127 -4.76 -6.43 -1.80
N VAL A 128 -4.77 -5.61 -2.84
CA VAL A 128 -5.57 -5.83 -4.05
C VAL A 128 -4.70 -6.41 -5.15
N GLN A 129 -3.56 -5.76 -5.44
CA GLN A 129 -2.71 -6.15 -6.56
C GLN A 129 -1.26 -5.72 -6.36
N ALA A 130 -0.33 -6.60 -6.73
CA ALA A 130 1.08 -6.25 -6.80
C ALA A 130 1.40 -5.40 -8.02
N VAL A 131 2.12 -4.28 -7.79
CA VAL A 131 2.67 -3.47 -8.86
C VAL A 131 4.10 -3.96 -9.14
N VAL A 132 4.35 -4.36 -10.39
CA VAL A 132 5.68 -4.77 -10.83
C VAL A 132 6.49 -3.50 -11.17
N PRO A 133 7.76 -3.39 -10.74
CA PRO A 133 8.64 -2.33 -11.18
C PRO A 133 8.72 -2.29 -12.71
N ARG A 134 8.21 -1.20 -13.30
CA ARG A 134 8.49 -0.92 -14.70
C ARG A 134 9.98 -0.61 -14.78
N ARG A 135 10.76 -1.53 -15.36
CA ARG A 135 12.14 -1.24 -15.73
C ARG A 135 12.10 -0.05 -16.70
N SER A 136 12.56 1.10 -16.24
CA SER A 136 12.87 2.24 -17.10
C SER A 136 13.82 1.76 -18.19
N ARG A 137 13.42 1.96 -19.45
CA ARG A 137 14.26 1.72 -20.62
C ARG A 137 15.17 2.92 -20.85
#